data_AF-A0A843E1S9-F1
#
_entry.id   AF-A0A843E1S9-F1
#
_cell.length_a   1.000
_cell.length_b   1.000
_cell.length_c   1.000
_cell.angle_alpha   90.00
_cell.angle_beta   90.00
_cell.angle_gamma   90.00
#
_symmetry.space_group_name_H-M   'P 1'
#
loop_
_entity.id
_entity.type
_entity.pdbx_description
1 polymer ?
#
loop_
_entity_poly.entity_id
_entity_poly.type
_entity_poly.pdbx_seq_one_letter_code
_entity_poly.pdbx_strand_id
1 'polypeptide(L)'
;MADGYAQAMKKKGFAYETTESIRKFKCPYCGFEFSLLYARTFACQGCSEALTGCPKVRCCKCDTEFFMNETPRINTKEQQKFMADHITSVVEDYRNRYGFKRNG
;
A
#
# COMPACT_ATOMS: atom_id res chain seq x y z
N MET A 1 15.94 -7.75 6.22
CA MET A 1 16.75 -6.61 5.72
C MET A 1 15.95 -5.62 4.85
N ALA A 2 14.62 -5.47 5.04
CA ALA A 2 13.81 -4.47 4.31
C ALA A 2 13.96 -3.03 4.85
N ASP A 3 14.40 -2.90 6.11
CA ASP A 3 14.51 -1.61 6.80
C ASP A 3 15.62 -0.71 6.24
N GLY A 4 16.69 -1.28 5.67
CA GLY A 4 17.80 -0.49 5.12
C GLY A 4 17.39 0.36 3.92
N TYR A 5 16.54 -0.18 3.04
CA TYR A 5 16.08 0.54 1.85
C TYR A 5 15.13 1.69 2.20
N ALA A 6 14.16 1.45 3.08
CA ALA A 6 13.27 2.50 3.58
C ALA A 6 14.04 3.60 4.32
N GLN A 7 15.06 3.24 5.12
CA GLN A 7 15.94 4.21 5.77
C GLN A 7 16.78 5.01 4.77
N ALA A 8 17.30 4.38 3.72
CA ALA A 8 18.05 5.07 2.67
C ALA A 8 17.17 6.08 1.92
N MET A 9 15.91 5.74 1.64
CA MET A 9 14.95 6.67 1.04
C MET A 9 14.65 7.83 1.99
N LYS A 10 14.41 7.56 3.28
CA LYS A 10 14.23 8.63 4.27
C LYS A 10 15.43 9.59 4.31
N LYS A 11 16.66 9.07 4.25
CA LYS A 11 17.90 9.88 4.19
C LYS A 11 17.99 10.76 2.95
N LYS A 12 17.37 10.35 1.84
CA LYS A 12 17.29 11.13 0.59
C LYS A 12 16.15 12.15 0.57
N GLY A 13 15.41 12.32 1.67
CA GLY A 13 14.32 13.29 1.77
C GLY A 13 12.97 12.79 1.24
N PHE A 14 12.81 11.48 1.01
CA PHE A 14 11.50 10.93 0.67
C PHE A 14 10.55 11.05 1.87
N ALA A 15 9.29 11.36 1.56
CA ALA A 15 8.24 11.51 2.54
C ALA A 15 7.96 10.20 3.30
N TYR A 16 7.50 10.30 4.55
CA TYR A 16 7.34 9.16 5.45
C TYR A 16 6.40 8.10 4.86
N GLU A 17 5.33 8.55 4.23
CA GLU A 17 4.27 7.75 3.61
C GLU A 17 4.82 6.89 2.48
N THR A 18 5.71 7.47 1.67
CA THR A 18 6.37 6.76 0.58
C THR A 18 7.30 5.68 1.13
N THR A 19 8.00 5.96 2.22
CA THR A 19 8.89 4.95 2.83
C THR A 19 8.12 3.83 3.54
N GLU A 20 6.99 4.14 4.19
CA GLU A 20 6.19 3.15 4.91
C GLU A 20 5.31 2.31 3.98
N SER A 21 4.77 2.89 2.91
CA SER A 21 3.94 2.15 1.95
C SER A 21 4.68 1.00 1.26
N ILE A 22 5.99 1.13 1.05
CA ILE A 22 6.85 0.09 0.47
C ILE A 22 7.48 -0.83 1.52
N ARG A 23 7.37 -0.48 2.81
CA ARG A 23 7.96 -1.25 3.89
C ARG A 23 7.21 -2.56 4.04
N LYS A 24 7.97 -3.64 4.22
CA LYS A 24 7.40 -4.97 4.36
C LYS A 24 6.91 -5.22 5.79
N PHE A 25 5.79 -5.89 5.90
CA PHE A 25 5.22 -6.41 7.15
C PHE A 25 4.66 -7.82 6.91
N LYS A 26 4.38 -8.55 7.98
CA LYS A 26 3.81 -9.90 7.90
C LYS A 26 2.29 -9.84 7.98
N CYS A 27 1.61 -10.62 7.15
CA CYS A 27 0.17 -10.88 7.27
C CYS A 27 -0.13 -11.39 8.69
N PRO A 28 -1.08 -10.80 9.42
CA PRO A 28 -1.44 -11.27 10.75
C PRO A 28 -2.10 -12.67 10.74
N TYR A 29 -2.62 -13.11 9.60
CA TYR A 29 -3.33 -14.40 9.47
C TYR A 29 -2.45 -15.54 8.94
N CYS A 30 -1.59 -15.30 7.95
CA CYS A 30 -0.79 -16.36 7.32
C CYS A 30 0.72 -16.16 7.38
N GLY A 31 1.20 -15.05 7.95
CA GLY A 31 2.63 -14.74 8.09
C GLY A 31 3.36 -14.35 6.80
N PHE A 32 2.69 -14.28 5.65
CA PHE A 32 3.29 -13.85 4.38
C PHE A 32 3.82 -12.42 4.48
N GLU A 33 5.05 -12.18 4.02
CA GLU A 33 5.68 -10.86 4.09
C GLU A 33 5.47 -10.07 2.79
N PHE A 34 4.84 -8.91 2.88
CA PHE A 34 4.54 -8.03 1.75
C PHE A 34 4.43 -6.56 2.21
N SER A 35 4.33 -5.62 1.27
CA SER A 35 4.13 -4.18 1.56
C SER A 35 2.72 -3.72 1.21
N LEU A 36 2.30 -2.58 1.75
CA LEU A 36 0.96 -2.02 1.49
C LEU A 36 0.77 -1.71 0.00
N LEU A 37 1.80 -1.14 -0.63
CA LEU A 37 1.78 -0.86 -2.07
C LEU A 37 1.62 -2.16 -2.88
N TYR A 38 2.34 -3.22 -2.51
CA TYR A 38 2.24 -4.53 -3.18
C TYR A 38 0.83 -5.13 -3.08
N ALA A 39 0.21 -5.09 -1.90
CA ALA A 39 -1.17 -5.55 -1.74
C ALA A 39 -2.14 -4.73 -2.58
N ARG A 40 -1.99 -3.40 -2.59
CA ARG A 40 -2.86 -2.51 -3.37
C ARG A 40 -2.74 -2.78 -4.87
N THR A 41 -1.53 -2.98 -5.39
CA THR A 41 -1.31 -3.19 -6.82
C THR A 41 -1.76 -4.57 -7.29
N PHE A 42 -1.52 -5.62 -6.50
CA PHE A 42 -1.74 -7.01 -6.93
C PHE A 42 -3.03 -7.62 -6.38
N ALA A 43 -3.26 -7.58 -5.07
CA ALA A 43 -4.44 -8.21 -4.47
C ALA A 43 -5.72 -7.37 -4.67
N CYS A 44 -5.60 -6.05 -4.66
CA CYS A 44 -6.74 -5.16 -4.86
C CYS A 44 -6.96 -4.78 -6.33
N GLN A 45 -6.29 -5.45 -7.28
CA GLN A 45 -6.43 -5.15 -8.70
C GLN A 45 -7.89 -5.36 -9.15
N GLY A 46 -8.51 -4.31 -9.70
CA GLY A 46 -9.89 -4.37 -10.20
C GLY A 46 -10.97 -4.03 -9.17
N CYS A 47 -10.60 -3.83 -7.89
CA CYS A 47 -11.51 -3.30 -6.88
C CYS A 47 -11.70 -1.79 -7.09
N SER A 48 -12.94 -1.32 -7.23
CA SER A 48 -13.25 0.11 -7.36
C SER A 48 -12.92 0.88 -6.08
N GLU A 49 -13.20 0.31 -4.91
CA GLU A 49 -12.90 0.95 -3.62
C GLU A 49 -11.40 1.16 -3.40
N ALA A 50 -10.56 0.30 -3.99
CA ALA A 50 -9.10 0.44 -3.92
C ALA A 50 -8.58 1.69 -4.64
N LEU A 51 -9.41 2.31 -5.50
CA LEU A 51 -9.12 3.59 -6.16
C LEU A 51 -9.72 4.79 -5.43
N THR A 52 -10.49 4.57 -4.37
CA THR A 52 -11.17 5.64 -3.63
C THR A 52 -10.71 5.70 -2.17
N GLY A 53 -9.43 5.41 -1.92
CA GLY A 53 -8.86 5.51 -0.56
C GLY A 53 -9.30 4.40 0.40
N CYS A 54 -9.53 3.18 -0.09
CA CYS A 54 -9.93 2.05 0.76
C CYS A 54 -8.94 1.81 1.92
N PRO A 55 -9.39 1.80 3.19
CA PRO A 55 -8.53 1.63 4.37
C PRO A 55 -8.19 0.16 4.68
N LYS A 56 -8.65 -0.78 3.86
CA LYS A 56 -8.37 -2.21 3.98
C LYS A 56 -7.17 -2.63 3.15
N VAL A 57 -6.58 -3.75 3.55
CA VAL A 57 -5.48 -4.46 2.90
C VAL A 57 -5.96 -5.89 2.64
N ARG A 58 -5.67 -6.41 1.43
CA ARG A 58 -5.92 -7.80 1.06
C ARG A 58 -4.60 -8.54 0.92
N CYS A 59 -4.46 -9.70 1.55
CA CYS A 59 -3.24 -10.49 1.44
C CYS A 59 -3.21 -11.29 0.12
N CYS A 60 -2.15 -11.13 -0.69
CA CYS A 60 -2.01 -11.89 -1.95
C CYS A 60 -1.81 -13.41 -1.78
N LYS A 61 -1.61 -13.91 -0.54
CA LYS A 61 -1.37 -15.34 -0.28
C LYS A 61 -2.59 -16.07 0.26
N CYS A 62 -3.20 -15.56 1.33
CA CYS A 62 -4.35 -16.20 1.99
C CYS A 62 -5.69 -15.52 1.69
N ASP A 63 -5.68 -14.46 0.88
CA ASP A 63 -6.85 -13.71 0.44
C ASP A 63 -7.65 -12.98 1.52
N THR A 64 -7.21 -13.06 2.78
CA THR A 64 -7.85 -12.37 3.89
C THR A 64 -7.76 -10.85 3.74
N GLU A 65 -8.89 -10.18 3.94
CA GLU A 65 -9.00 -8.73 4.02
C GLU A 65 -9.03 -8.28 5.47
N PHE A 66 -8.27 -7.23 5.78
CA PHE A 66 -8.16 -6.67 7.12
C PHE A 66 -7.83 -5.19 7.06
N PHE A 67 -8.03 -4.47 8.15
CA PHE A 67 -7.77 -3.04 8.18
C PHE A 67 -6.27 -2.75 8.31
N MET A 68 -5.80 -1.65 7.70
CA MET A 68 -4.40 -1.22 7.84
C MET A 68 -3.98 -1.02 9.30
N ASN A 69 -4.91 -0.71 10.21
CA ASN A 69 -4.60 -0.56 11.63
C ASN A 69 -4.27 -1.89 12.35
N GLU A 70 -4.46 -3.02 11.68
CA GLU A 70 -4.02 -4.33 12.15
C GLU A 70 -2.56 -4.61 11.76
N THR A 71 -1.90 -3.66 11.07
CA THR A 71 -0.47 -3.71 10.77
C THR A 71 0.35 -3.02 11.86
N PRO A 72 1.61 -3.42 12.11
CA PRO A 72 2.37 -2.95 13.28
C PRO A 72 2.70 -1.45 13.36
N ARG A 73 2.45 -0.67 12.29
CA ARG A 73 2.94 0.72 12.16
C ARG A 73 1.84 1.75 11.94
N ILE A 74 0.63 1.30 11.65
CA ILE A 74 -0.54 2.15 11.46
C ILE A 74 -1.43 1.87 12.64
N ASN A 75 -1.55 2.81 13.57
CA ASN A 75 -2.24 2.55 14.84
C ASN A 75 -3.44 3.49 15.03
N THR A 76 -3.55 4.55 14.21
CA THR A 76 -4.65 5.51 14.27
C THR A 76 -5.46 5.53 12.99
N LYS A 77 -6.72 5.98 13.08
CA LYS A 77 -7.63 6.10 11.93
C LYS A 77 -7.15 7.14 10.94
N GLU A 78 -6.53 8.21 11.43
CA GLU A 78 -5.95 9.29 10.62
C GLU A 78 -4.78 8.77 9.79
N GLN A 79 -3.86 8.01 10.42
CA GLN A 79 -2.75 7.37 9.73
C GLN A 79 -3.25 6.39 8.66
N GLN A 80 -4.27 5.62 8.98
CA GLN A 80 -4.90 4.68 8.04
C GLN A 80 -5.47 5.41 6.83
N LYS A 81 -6.28 6.46 7.03
CA LYS A 81 -6.84 7.26 5.94
C LYS A 81 -5.73 7.85 5.07
N PHE A 82 -4.75 8.47 5.71
CA PHE A 82 -3.65 9.12 5.01
C PHE A 82 -2.78 8.13 4.21
N MET A 83 -2.52 6.94 4.75
CA MET A 83 -1.82 5.89 4.00
C MET A 83 -2.65 5.36 2.84
N ALA A 84 -3.95 5.16 3.04
CA ALA A 84 -4.86 4.72 2.00
C ALA A 84 -4.92 5.72 0.84
N ASP A 85 -5.04 7.01 1.13
CA ASP A 85 -5.03 8.08 0.13
C ASP A 85 -3.69 8.12 -0.62
N HIS A 86 -2.57 8.03 0.11
CA HIS A 86 -1.23 8.05 -0.50
C HIS A 86 -1.01 6.89 -1.47
N ILE A 87 -1.24 5.65 -1.05
CA ILE A 87 -1.01 4.48 -1.92
C ILE A 87 -1.98 4.46 -3.10
N THR A 88 -3.19 4.99 -2.93
CA THR A 88 -4.16 5.14 -4.03
C THR A 88 -3.60 6.10 -5.07
N SER A 89 -3.13 7.28 -4.66
CA SER A 89 -2.53 8.27 -5.56
C SER A 89 -1.33 7.71 -6.34
N VAL A 90 -0.48 6.91 -5.69
CA VAL A 90 0.66 6.26 -6.38
C VAL A 90 0.19 5.29 -7.47
N VAL A 91 -0.83 4.49 -7.20
CA VAL A 91 -1.38 3.53 -8.18
C VAL A 91 -2.13 4.24 -9.30
N GLU A 92 -2.86 5.31 -8.99
CA GLU A 92 -3.53 6.15 -9.99
C GLU A 92 -2.53 6.85 -10.91
N ASP A 93 -1.47 7.45 -10.37
CA ASP A 93 -0.42 8.08 -11.18
C ASP A 93 0.24 7.06 -12.12
N TYR A 94 0.55 5.86 -11.62
CA TYR A 94 1.06 4.77 -12.46
C TYR A 94 0.08 4.40 -13.60
N ARG A 95 -1.21 4.25 -13.28
CA ARG A 95 -2.26 3.96 -14.28
C ARG A 95 -2.43 5.10 -15.28
N ASN A 96 -2.35 6.35 -14.86
CA ASN A 96 -2.49 7.50 -15.74
C ASN A 96 -1.31 7.67 -16.69
N ARG A 97 -0.10 7.29 -16.26
CA ARG A 97 1.13 7.36 -17.07
C ARG A 97 1.29 6.17 -18.01
N TYR A 98 0.99 4.96 -17.54
CA TYR A 98 1.32 3.72 -18.26
C TYR A 98 0.10 2.89 -18.66
N GLY A 99 -1.09 3.18 -18.13
CA GLY A 99 -2.32 2.54 -18.56
C GLY A 99 -2.63 2.89 -20.01
N PHE A 100 -3.06 1.91 -20.80
CA PHE A 100 -3.55 2.15 -22.16
C PHE A 100 -4.71 3.14 -22.10
N LYS A 101 -4.45 4.40 -22.45
CA LYS A 101 -5.52 5.32 -22.83
C LYS A 101 -6.17 4.72 -24.07
N ARG A 102 -7.39 4.19 -23.93
CA ARG A 102 -8.27 4.07 -25.10
C ARG A 102 -8.46 5.50 -25.58
N ASN A 103 -7.73 5.88 -26.63
CA ASN A 103 -8.05 7.06 -27.41
C ASN A 103 -9.48 6.83 -27.90
N GLY A 104 -10.42 7.57 -27.32
CA GLY A 104 -11.78 7.70 -27.85
C GLY A 104 -11.75 8.60 -29.07
#